data_AF-A0A7S0L670-F1
#
_entry.id   AF-A0A7S0L670-F1
#
_cell.length_a   1.000
_cell.length_b   1.000
_cell.length_c   1.000
_cell.angle_alpha   90.00
_cell.angle_beta   90.00
_cell.angle_gamma   90.00
#
_symmetry.space_group_name_H-M   'P 1'
#
loop_
_entity.id
_entity.type
_entity.pdbx_description
1 polymer ?
#
loop_
_entity_poly.entity_id
_entity_poly.type
_entity_poly.pdbx_seq_one_letter_code
_entity_poly.pdbx_strand_id
1 'polypeptide(L)'
;RFCFVDLAGTERGADTLSCDDKERRLEGAEINKSLLALKECIRGLDQGKAHVPFRGSKLTEVLRDSFVGDCHTCMIGAIAPAIDAVEQTLNTLRYAERVRAFSSGGGATERGGDKVRE
;
A
#
# COMPACT_ATOMS: atom_id res chain seq x y z
N ARG A 1 9.86 17.50 2.91
CA ARG A 1 10.74 16.36 3.26
C ARG A 1 10.49 15.27 2.21
N PHE A 2 11.52 14.68 1.63
CA PHE A 2 11.37 13.52 0.75
C PHE A 2 11.57 12.24 1.54
N CYS A 3 10.73 11.23 1.29
CA CYS A 3 10.85 9.90 1.87
C CYS A 3 10.86 8.90 0.72
N PHE A 4 11.96 8.18 0.57
CA PHE A 4 12.09 7.06 -0.36
C PHE A 4 12.06 5.78 0.45
N VAL A 5 11.14 4.89 0.11
CA VAL A 5 10.94 3.62 0.80
C VAL A 5 10.97 2.52 -0.25
N ASP A 6 11.86 1.55 -0.06
CA ASP A 6 11.88 0.31 -0.83
C ASP A 6 11.27 -0.81 0.02
N LEU A 7 10.48 -1.66 -0.61
CA LEU A 7 9.73 -2.73 0.05
C LEU A 7 10.17 -4.08 -0.51
N ALA A 8 10.36 -5.04 0.40
CA ALA A 8 10.56 -6.43 0.02
C ALA A 8 9.31 -7.02 -0.67
N GLY A 9 9.49 -8.17 -1.32
CA GLY A 9 8.43 -8.87 -2.03
C GLY A 9 7.34 -9.42 -1.11
N THR A 10 6.18 -9.73 -1.70
CA THR A 10 5.00 -10.27 -1.00
C THR A 10 4.87 -11.79 -1.11
N GLU A 11 5.95 -12.50 -1.41
CA GLU A 11 5.97 -13.94 -1.60
C GLU A 11 5.41 -14.70 -0.38
N ARG A 12 4.70 -15.79 -0.66
CA ARG A 12 4.10 -16.64 0.37
C ARG A 12 5.14 -17.63 0.88
N GLY A 13 5.02 -18.02 2.14
CA GLY A 13 5.79 -19.16 2.69
C GLY A 13 5.57 -20.47 1.91
N ALA A 14 4.44 -20.60 1.22
CA ALA A 14 4.16 -21.70 0.30
C ALA A 14 5.06 -21.69 -0.95
N ASP A 15 5.44 -20.50 -1.42
CA ASP A 15 6.31 -20.33 -2.59
C ASP A 15 7.77 -20.69 -2.26
N THR A 16 8.08 -20.83 -0.96
CA THR A 16 9.40 -21.16 -0.42
C THR A 16 9.45 -22.52 0.26
N LEU A 17 8.49 -23.43 -0.01
CA LEU A 17 8.43 -24.78 0.57
C LEU A 17 9.65 -25.66 0.24
N SER A 18 10.49 -25.27 -0.73
CA SER A 18 11.74 -25.94 -1.08
C SER A 18 12.94 -25.47 -0.24
N CYS A 19 12.74 -24.59 0.74
CA CYS A 19 13.79 -23.96 1.54
C CYS A 19 13.73 -24.48 2.98
N ASP A 20 14.55 -25.47 3.34
CA ASP A 20 14.67 -26.00 4.71
C ASP A 20 15.36 -25.03 5.71
N ASP A 21 15.60 -23.78 5.31
CA ASP A 21 16.23 -22.77 6.14
C ASP A 21 15.23 -22.08 7.07
N LYS A 22 15.20 -22.54 8.32
CA LYS A 22 14.36 -21.96 9.39
C LYS A 22 14.54 -20.44 9.51
N GLU A 23 15.76 -19.93 9.37
CA GLU A 23 16.05 -18.50 9.47
C GLU A 23 15.38 -17.70 8.35
N ARG A 24 15.48 -18.18 7.10
CA ARG A 24 14.89 -17.52 5.93
C ARG A 24 13.36 -17.48 6.00
N ARG A 25 12.76 -18.53 6.58
CA ARG A 25 11.31 -18.56 6.85
C ARG A 25 10.90 -17.56 7.92
N LEU A 26 11.71 -17.37 8.97
CA LEU A 26 11.44 -16.37 10.01
C LEU A 26 11.58 -14.95 9.47
N GLU A 27 12.59 -14.69 8.65
CA GLU A 27 12.77 -13.41 7.95
C GLU A 27 11.57 -13.10 7.04
N GLY A 28 11.17 -14.07 6.20
CA GLY A 28 10.00 -13.93 5.33
C GLY A 28 8.70 -13.69 6.11
N ALA A 29 8.57 -14.23 7.32
CA ALA A 29 7.42 -13.97 8.19
C ALA A 29 7.42 -12.52 8.71
N GLU A 30 8.56 -11.98 9.12
CA GLU A 30 8.67 -10.58 9.58
C GLU A 30 8.49 -9.58 8.42
N ILE A 31 8.99 -9.90 7.22
CA ILE A 31 8.70 -9.14 6.00
C ILE A 31 7.19 -9.08 5.77
N ASN A 32 6.54 -10.24 5.72
CA ASN A 32 5.10 -10.34 5.47
C ASN A 32 4.25 -9.67 6.55
N LYS A 33 4.70 -9.66 7.82
CA LYS A 33 4.02 -8.94 8.91
C LYS A 33 3.99 -7.43 8.67
N SER A 34 5.11 -6.83 8.26
CA SER A 34 5.14 -5.39 7.94
C SER A 34 4.29 -5.05 6.72
N LEU A 35 4.33 -5.88 5.68
CA LEU A 35 3.53 -5.73 4.46
C LEU A 35 2.03 -5.95 4.72
N LEU A 36 1.67 -6.86 5.62
CA LEU A 36 0.29 -7.07 6.05
C LEU A 36 -0.24 -5.84 6.78
N ALA A 37 0.51 -5.32 7.75
CA ALA A 37 0.13 -4.08 8.46
C ALA A 37 -0.08 -2.91 7.49
N LEU A 38 0.77 -2.79 6.46
CA LEU A 38 0.60 -1.80 5.39
C LEU A 38 -0.71 -2.01 4.62
N LYS A 39 -1.00 -3.25 4.20
CA LYS A 39 -2.25 -3.60 3.49
C LYS A 39 -3.48 -3.31 4.36
N GLU A 40 -3.42 -3.55 5.66
CA GLU A 40 -4.49 -3.24 6.60
C GLU A 40 -4.71 -1.74 6.76
N CYS A 41 -3.63 -0.94 6.79
CA CYS A 41 -3.73 0.52 6.82
C CYS A 41 -4.40 1.06 5.56
N ILE A 42 -3.97 0.62 4.38
CA ILE A 42 -4.57 1.00 3.09
C ILE A 42 -6.06 0.65 3.07
N ARG A 43 -6.43 -0.58 3.49
CA ARG A 43 -7.83 -1.00 3.55
C ARG A 43 -8.64 -0.18 4.56
N GLY A 44 -8.05 0.16 5.71
CA GLY A 44 -8.71 0.97 6.73
C GLY A 44 -9.03 2.39 6.23
N LEU A 45 -8.10 2.99 5.49
CA LEU A 45 -8.27 4.31 4.87
C LEU A 45 -9.32 4.30 3.77
N ASP A 46 -9.24 3.31 2.86
CA ASP A 46 -10.20 3.11 1.77
C ASP A 46 -11.64 2.95 2.30
N GLN A 47 -11.79 2.29 3.45
CA GLN A 47 -13.08 2.09 4.12
C GLN A 47 -13.52 3.27 5.00
N GLY A 48 -12.72 4.33 5.13
CA GLY A 48 -13.03 5.47 5.99
C GLY A 48 -13.14 5.11 7.47
N LYS A 49 -12.39 4.10 7.94
CA LYS A 49 -12.44 3.68 9.35
C LYS A 49 -12.00 4.83 10.26
N ALA A 50 -12.73 5.03 11.37
CA ALA A 50 -12.35 5.98 12.41
C ALA A 50 -10.96 5.68 13.02
N HIS A 51 -10.59 4.40 13.10
CA HIS A 51 -9.27 3.98 13.55
C HIS A 51 -8.55 3.16 12.47
N VAL A 52 -7.38 3.64 12.03
CA VAL A 52 -6.48 2.94 11.12
C VAL A 52 -5.23 2.49 11.91
N PRO A 53 -4.87 1.19 11.89
CA PRO A 53 -3.88 0.60 12.79
C PRO A 53 -2.42 0.84 12.35
N PHE A 54 -2.02 2.10 12.16
CA PHE A 54 -0.65 2.47 11.76
C PHE A 54 0.45 2.03 12.74
N ARG A 55 0.11 1.59 13.96
CA ARG A 55 1.06 1.04 14.95
C ARG A 55 1.31 -0.47 14.77
N GLY A 56 0.73 -1.10 13.74
CA GLY A 56 0.91 -2.53 13.47
C GLY A 56 2.34 -2.90 13.05
N SER A 57 3.12 -1.95 12.52
CA SER A 57 4.54 -2.13 12.23
C SER A 57 5.29 -0.78 12.25
N LYS A 58 6.62 -0.82 12.37
CA LYS A 58 7.45 0.38 12.28
C LYS A 58 7.35 1.06 10.90
N LEU A 59 7.19 0.26 9.85
CA LEU A 59 6.97 0.75 8.49
C LEU A 59 5.71 1.64 8.43
N THR A 60 4.58 1.16 8.97
CA THR A 60 3.32 1.91 8.94
C THR A 60 3.32 3.11 9.87
N GLU A 61 4.12 3.10 10.94
CA GLU A 61 4.30 4.28 11.80
C GLU A 61 4.99 5.42 11.04
N VAL A 62 6.04 5.09 10.27
CA VAL A 62 6.78 6.05 9.45
C VAL A 62 5.94 6.56 8.27
N LEU A 63 5.17 5.67 7.64
CA LEU A 63 4.34 6.01 6.47
C LEU A 63 3.03 6.74 6.83
N ARG A 64 2.70 6.89 8.11
CA ARG A 64 1.45 7.54 8.55
C ARG A 64 1.28 8.91 7.89
N ASP A 65 2.29 9.76 7.97
CA ASP A 65 2.22 11.13 7.46
C ASP A 65 2.07 11.16 5.92
N SER A 66 2.59 10.16 5.22
CA SER A 66 2.41 10.01 3.77
C SER A 66 0.99 9.66 3.37
N PHE A 67 0.22 8.99 4.24
CA PHE A 67 -1.13 8.52 3.94
C PHE A 67 -2.24 9.41 4.47
N VAL A 68 -2.05 10.08 5.62
CA VAL A 68 -3.09 10.94 6.23
C VAL A 68 -2.66 12.39 6.40
N GLY A 69 -1.38 12.71 6.20
CA GLY A 69 -0.86 14.08 6.28
C GLY A 69 -0.93 14.81 4.94
N ASP A 70 -0.46 16.06 4.96
CA ASP A 70 -0.27 16.86 3.75
C ASP A 70 1.01 16.43 3.03
N CYS A 71 0.90 15.36 2.25
CA CYS A 71 2.01 14.76 1.52
C CYS A 71 1.61 14.38 0.10
N HIS A 72 2.48 14.70 -0.87
CA HIS A 72 2.38 14.14 -2.21
C HIS A 72 3.02 12.75 -2.25
N THR A 73 2.17 11.74 -2.22
CA THR A 73 2.60 10.33 -2.20
C THR A 73 2.47 9.70 -3.59
N CYS A 74 3.55 9.07 -4.04
CA CYS A 74 3.57 8.25 -5.25
C CYS A 74 3.87 6.80 -4.87
N MET A 75 3.12 5.86 -5.41
CA MET A 75 3.34 4.42 -5.23
C MET A 75 3.76 3.80 -6.57
N ILE A 76 4.84 3.02 -6.54
CA ILE A 76 5.30 2.24 -7.69
C ILE A 76 4.92 0.78 -7.45
N GLY A 77 4.05 0.23 -8.28
CA GLY A 77 3.67 -1.19 -8.24
C GLY A 77 4.53 -2.02 -9.18
N ALA A 78 5.52 -2.74 -8.65
CA ALA A 78 6.29 -3.72 -9.42
C ALA A 78 5.47 -5.01 -9.59
N ILE A 79 5.22 -5.41 -10.84
CA ILE A 79 4.44 -6.61 -11.20
C ILE A 79 5.19 -7.44 -12.23
N ALA A 80 4.94 -8.75 -12.24
CA ALA A 80 5.56 -9.68 -13.19
C ALA A 80 4.58 -10.02 -14.34
N PRO A 81 5.03 -10.01 -15.61
CA PRO A 81 4.20 -10.35 -16.77
C PRO A 81 4.13 -11.88 -16.97
N ALA A 82 3.80 -12.63 -15.91
CA ALA A 82 3.77 -14.09 -15.92
C ALA A 82 2.41 -14.64 -15.47
N ILE A 83 2.00 -15.79 -16.02
CA ILE A 83 0.65 -16.34 -15.81
C ILE A 83 0.45 -16.88 -14.38
N ASP A 84 1.53 -17.38 -13.78
CA ASP A 84 1.61 -17.81 -12.38
C ASP A 84 1.56 -16.61 -11.40
N ALA A 85 1.94 -15.42 -11.86
CA ALA A 85 1.93 -14.19 -11.07
C ALA A 85 0.61 -13.40 -11.14
N VAL A 86 -0.43 -13.89 -11.84
CA VAL A 86 -1.69 -13.16 -12.06
C VAL A 86 -2.37 -12.77 -10.75
N GLU A 87 -2.44 -13.69 -9.77
CA GLU A 87 -3.07 -13.41 -8.47
C GLU A 87 -2.33 -12.30 -7.71
N GLN A 88 -0.99 -12.38 -7.67
CA GLN A 88 -0.15 -11.38 -7.00
C GLN A 88 -0.26 -10.02 -7.69
N THR A 89 -0.23 -10.01 -9.03
CA THR A 89 -0.40 -8.81 -9.86
C THR A 89 -1.73 -8.12 -9.60
N LEU A 90 -2.84 -8.87 -9.61
CA LEU A 90 -4.17 -8.33 -9.33
C LEU A 90 -4.24 -7.72 -7.93
N ASN A 91 -3.64 -8.38 -6.94
CA ASN A 91 -3.59 -7.86 -5.58
C ASN A 91 -2.84 -6.53 -5.51
N THR A 92 -1.66 -6.42 -6.13
CA THR A 92 -0.88 -5.18 -6.19
C THR A 92 -1.67 -4.05 -6.87
N LEU A 93 -2.31 -4.31 -8.01
CA LEU A 93 -3.11 -3.30 -8.73
C LEU A 93 -4.30 -2.80 -7.90
N ARG A 94 -4.99 -3.70 -7.18
CA ARG A 94 -6.10 -3.33 -6.27
C ARG A 94 -5.64 -2.41 -5.14
N TYR A 95 -4.42 -2.53 -4.65
CA TYR A 95 -3.89 -1.62 -3.64
C TYR A 95 -3.46 -0.29 -4.24
N ALA A 96 -2.80 -0.31 -5.40
CA ALA A 96 -2.41 0.91 -6.11
C ALA A 96 -3.63 1.78 -6.47
N GLU A 97 -4.73 1.15 -6.88
CA GLU A 97 -5.99 1.84 -7.14
C GLU A 97 -6.54 2.57 -5.91
N ARG A 98 -6.52 1.92 -4.75
CA ARG A 98 -6.99 2.53 -3.49
C ARG A 98 -6.10 3.69 -3.05
N VAL A 99 -4.79 3.52 -3.13
CA VAL A 99 -3.82 4.55 -2.71
C VAL A 99 -3.98 5.84 -3.54
N ARG A 100 -4.35 5.73 -4.82
CA ARG A 100 -4.66 6.89 -5.67
C ARG A 100 -5.75 7.80 -5.07
N ALA A 101 -6.69 7.25 -4.30
CA ALA A 101 -7.77 8.03 -3.69
C ALA A 101 -7.34 8.78 -2.42
N PHE A 102 -6.18 8.48 -1.83
CA PHE A 102 -5.76 9.10 -0.57
C PHE A 102 -5.20 10.51 -0.75
N SER A 103 -4.69 10.85 -1.94
CA SER A 103 -4.07 12.15 -2.22
C SER A 103 -5.06 13.31 -2.37
N SER A 104 -6.36 13.10 -2.20
CA SER A 104 -7.38 14.16 -2.35
C SER A 104 -7.72 14.92 -1.04
N GLY A 105 -6.84 14.85 -0.04
CA GLY A 105 -6.99 15.61 1.23
C GLY A 105 -6.66 17.10 1.14
N GLY A 106 -6.12 17.59 0.03
CA GLY A 106 -5.87 19.02 -0.22
C GLY A 106 -6.92 19.61 -1.16
N GLY A 107 -8.03 20.10 -0.61
CA GLY A 107 -8.97 20.98 -1.32
C GLY A 107 -9.64 20.38 -2.55
N ALA A 108 -10.87 19.88 -2.38
CA ALA A 108 -11.86 19.99 -3.43
C ALA A 108 -12.13 21.48 -3.71
N THR A 109 -11.25 22.14 -4.46
CA THR A 109 -11.62 23.35 -5.18
C THR A 109 -12.68 22.92 -6.18
N GLU A 110 -13.87 23.47 -5.98
CA GLU A 110 -15.02 23.39 -6.85
C GLU A 110 -14.58 23.41 -8.32
N ARG A 111 -14.89 22.34 -9.06
CA ARG A 111 -15.04 22.46 -10.51
C ARG A 111 -16.32 23.27 -10.72
N GLY A 112 -16.15 24.59 -10.72
CA GLY A 112 -17.18 25.56 -11.06
C GLY A 112 -17.84 25.17 -12.38
N GLY A 113 -19.17 25.13 -12.34
CA GLY A 113 -19.98 24.78 -13.51
C GLY A 113 -19.89 25.85 -14.58
N ASP A 114 -19.57 25.44 -15.80
CA ASP A 114 -19.92 26.19 -17.00
C ASP A 114 -21.44 26.11 -17.19
N LYS A 115 -22.16 26.98 -16.48
CA LYS A 115 -23.43 27.50 -16.98
C LYS A 115 -23.09 28.69 -17.86
N VAL A 116 -22.80 28.42 -19.13
CA VAL A 116 -22.90 29.45 -20.17
C VAL A 116 -24.39 29.71 -20.36
N ARG A 117 -24.86 30.77 -19.70
CA ARG A 117 -26.02 31.53 -20.15
C ARG A 117 -25.49 32.55 -21.15
N GLU A 118 -25.81 32.33 -22.42
CA GLU A 118 -26.38 33.31 -23.36
C GLU A 118 -26.86 32.55 -24.61
#